data_AF-A0A934L2J6-F1
#
_entry.id   AF-A0A934L2J6-F1
#
_cell.length_a   1.000
_cell.length_b   1.000
_cell.length_c   1.000
_cell.angle_alpha   90.00
_cell.angle_beta   90.00
_cell.angle_gamma   90.00
#
_symmetry.space_group_name_H-M   'P 1'
#
loop_
_entity.id
_entity.type
_entity.pdbx_description
1 polymer ?
#
loop_
_entity_poly.entity_id
_entity_poly.type
_entity_poly.pdbx_seq_one_letter_code
_entity_poly.pdbx_strand_id
1 'polypeptide(L)'
;MTTLLTAEDLAFTLVSGLVAEEIDERLRRTCRVTDLGNRATAFYLADLHVRGLHQVLGMPTTVAYAVRSLGMARRSARELLNAGLRLRELRVIDEAFADSRLSWSRVRRLCEVATPQTECAWLEKALVVTQDELDRLVRRARLGDA
;
A
#
# COMPACT_ATOMS: atom_id res chain seq x y z
N MET A 1 6.92 6.68 12.79
CA MET A 1 6.56 8.11 12.76
C MET A 1 5.12 8.24 12.29
N THR A 2 4.25 8.87 13.06
CA THR A 2 2.85 9.13 12.67
C THR A 2 2.81 10.41 11.84
N THR A 3 2.81 10.27 10.51
CA THR A 3 2.51 11.41 9.62
C THR A 3 1.03 11.71 9.72
N LEU A 4 0.66 12.80 10.40
CA LEU A 4 -0.71 13.30 10.42
C LEU A 4 -0.99 13.99 9.08
N LEU A 5 -1.80 13.37 8.23
CA LEU A 5 -2.41 14.04 7.08
C LEU A 5 -3.50 14.98 7.62
N THR A 6 -3.39 16.26 7.30
CA THR A 6 -4.40 17.27 7.65
C THR A 6 -5.55 17.24 6.63
N ALA A 7 -6.69 17.84 6.98
CA ALA A 7 -7.83 17.95 6.05
C ALA A 7 -7.47 18.76 4.79
N GLU A 8 -6.54 19.72 4.89
CA GLU A 8 -6.02 20.48 3.74
C GLU A 8 -5.18 19.60 2.80
N ASP A 9 -4.51 18.58 3.32
CA ASP A 9 -3.73 17.64 2.50
C ASP A 9 -4.61 16.75 1.60
N LEU A 10 -5.91 16.64 1.91
CA LEU A 10 -6.88 15.80 1.22
C LEU A 10 -7.81 16.59 0.27
N ALA A 11 -7.75 17.93 0.27
CA ALA A 11 -8.55 18.75 -0.61
C ALA A 11 -7.95 18.82 -2.02
N PHE A 12 -8.76 18.54 -3.05
CA PHE A 12 -8.35 18.65 -4.45
C PHE A 12 -9.28 19.58 -5.21
N THR A 13 -8.70 20.55 -5.92
CA THR A 13 -9.42 21.33 -6.93
C THR A 13 -9.21 20.70 -8.30
N LEU A 14 -10.31 20.23 -8.91
CA LEU A 14 -10.29 19.62 -10.23
C LEU A 14 -10.39 20.73 -11.28
N VAL A 15 -9.32 20.92 -12.06
CA VAL A 15 -9.20 21.97 -13.09
C VAL A 15 -8.80 21.31 -14.41
N SER A 16 -9.46 21.70 -15.50
CA SER A 16 -9.12 21.25 -16.86
C SER A 16 -8.27 22.30 -17.60
N GLY A 17 -7.59 21.89 -18.68
CA GLY A 17 -6.80 22.81 -19.51
C GLY A 17 -5.46 23.24 -18.90
N LEU A 18 -4.90 22.41 -18.00
CA LEU A 18 -3.60 22.66 -17.39
C LEU A 18 -2.45 22.47 -18.40
N VAL A 19 -1.37 23.21 -18.20
CA VAL A 19 -0.10 23.01 -18.93
C VAL A 19 0.60 21.73 -18.47
N ALA A 20 1.59 21.27 -19.24
CA ALA A 20 2.23 19.97 -19.06
C ALA A 20 2.90 19.80 -17.68
N GLU A 21 3.59 20.83 -17.19
CA GLU A 21 4.29 20.81 -15.91
C GLU A 21 3.28 20.72 -14.74
N GLU A 22 2.22 21.51 -14.81
CA GLU A 22 1.18 21.58 -13.78
C GLU A 22 0.36 20.27 -13.73
N ILE A 23 0.05 19.65 -14.87
CA ILE A 23 -0.65 18.35 -14.87
C ILE A 23 0.24 17.23 -14.32
N ASP A 24 1.56 17.22 -14.61
CA ASP A 24 2.49 16.24 -14.04
C ASP A 24 2.57 16.37 -12.51
N GLU A 25 2.72 17.60 -11.99
CA GLU A 25 2.76 17.85 -10.54
C GLU A 25 1.47 17.37 -9.84
N ARG A 26 0.31 17.72 -10.40
CA ARG A 26 -0.98 17.29 -9.83
C ARG A 26 -1.18 15.78 -9.88
N LEU A 27 -0.74 15.12 -10.96
CA LEU A 27 -0.79 13.65 -11.05
C LEU A 27 0.09 13.01 -9.98
N ARG A 28 1.33 13.48 -9.80
CA ARG A 28 2.23 12.97 -8.74
C ARG A 28 1.62 13.13 -7.36
N ARG A 29 1.03 14.30 -7.06
CA ARG A 29 0.37 14.58 -5.78
C ARG A 29 -0.82 13.66 -5.54
N THR A 30 -1.73 13.56 -6.50
CA THR A 30 -2.94 12.71 -6.38
C THR A 30 -2.61 11.23 -6.26
N CYS A 31 -1.61 10.74 -7.00
CA CYS A 31 -1.06 9.39 -6.83
C CYS A 31 -0.49 9.19 -5.42
N ARG A 32 0.30 10.15 -4.91
CA ARG A 32 0.89 10.02 -3.56
C ARG A 32 -0.17 9.99 -2.47
N VAL A 33 -1.20 10.83 -2.55
CA VAL A 33 -2.31 10.80 -1.57
C VAL A 33 -3.06 9.47 -1.64
N THR A 34 -3.28 8.94 -2.83
CA THR A 34 -3.89 7.61 -3.02
C THR A 34 -3.03 6.52 -2.38
N ASP A 35 -1.72 6.55 -2.60
CA ASP A 35 -0.75 5.63 -2.03
C ASP A 35 -0.76 5.67 -0.49
N LEU A 36 -0.75 6.88 0.09
CA LEU A 36 -0.82 7.08 1.54
C LEU A 36 -2.15 6.56 2.11
N GLY A 37 -3.27 6.83 1.43
CA GLY A 37 -4.59 6.32 1.79
C GLY A 37 -4.63 4.78 1.79
N ASN A 38 -4.04 4.14 0.79
CA ASN A 38 -3.91 2.69 0.74
C ASN A 38 -3.06 2.14 1.89
N ARG A 39 -1.90 2.76 2.18
CA ARG A 39 -1.03 2.34 3.29
C ARG A 39 -1.72 2.49 4.65
N ALA A 40 -2.43 3.60 4.87
CA ALA A 40 -3.20 3.83 6.09
C ALA A 40 -4.34 2.81 6.23
N THR A 41 -5.06 2.54 5.15
CA THR A 41 -6.12 1.54 5.13
C THR A 41 -5.58 0.15 5.44
N ALA A 42 -4.47 -0.25 4.81
CA ALA A 42 -3.79 -1.52 5.08
C ALA A 42 -3.37 -1.64 6.55
N PHE A 43 -2.81 -0.57 7.14
CA PHE A 43 -2.46 -0.52 8.57
C PHE A 43 -3.67 -0.84 9.46
N TYR A 44 -4.77 -0.10 9.28
CA TYR A 44 -5.93 -0.21 10.15
C TYR A 44 -6.70 -1.51 9.94
N LEU A 45 -6.74 -2.05 8.72
CA LEU A 45 -7.28 -3.39 8.49
C LEU A 45 -6.45 -4.45 9.22
N ALA A 46 -5.12 -4.35 9.18
CA ALA A 46 -4.25 -5.27 9.91
C ALA A 46 -4.41 -5.13 11.44
N ASP A 47 -4.49 -3.92 11.98
CA ASP A 47 -4.72 -3.69 13.42
C ASP A 47 -6.08 -4.24 13.87
N LEU A 48 -7.14 -3.94 13.12
CA LEU A 48 -8.49 -4.45 13.36
C LEU A 48 -8.55 -5.98 13.28
N HIS A 49 -7.77 -6.59 12.39
CA HIS A 49 -7.63 -8.05 12.31
C HIS A 49 -6.91 -8.64 13.52
N VAL A 50 -5.70 -8.16 13.82
CA VAL A 50 -4.86 -8.69 14.91
C VAL A 50 -5.56 -8.55 16.27
N ARG A 51 -6.31 -7.47 16.47
CA ARG A 51 -7.05 -7.22 17.71
C ARG A 51 -8.46 -7.82 17.73
N GLY A 52 -8.87 -8.53 16.67
CA GLY A 52 -10.21 -9.14 16.58
C GLY A 52 -11.37 -8.13 16.58
N LEU A 53 -11.12 -6.85 16.33
CA LEU A 53 -12.12 -5.78 16.46
C LEU A 53 -13.25 -5.89 15.43
N HIS A 54 -13.07 -6.64 14.35
CA HIS A 54 -14.19 -6.96 13.45
C HIS A 54 -15.36 -7.61 14.20
N GLN A 55 -15.10 -8.42 15.23
CA GLN A 55 -16.16 -9.08 16.01
C GLN A 55 -16.93 -8.07 16.86
N VAL A 56 -16.21 -7.14 17.52
CA VAL A 56 -16.80 -6.03 18.27
C VAL A 56 -17.68 -5.16 17.37
N LEU A 57 -17.28 -4.99 16.10
CA LEU A 57 -18.04 -4.28 15.08
C LEU A 57 -19.14 -5.14 14.41
N GLY A 58 -19.47 -6.31 14.97
CA GLY A 58 -20.56 -7.17 14.49
C GLY A 58 -20.28 -7.89 13.17
N MET A 59 -19.01 -8.03 12.79
CA MET A 59 -18.57 -8.60 11.52
C MET A 59 -17.84 -9.93 11.70
N PRO A 60 -18.11 -10.94 10.86
CA PRO A 60 -17.52 -12.27 11.02
C PRO A 60 -16.02 -12.31 10.69
N THR A 61 -15.54 -11.41 9.83
CA THR A 61 -14.11 -11.29 9.47
C THR A 61 -13.76 -9.84 9.15
N THR A 62 -12.48 -9.49 9.23
CA THR A 62 -11.96 -8.19 8.75
C THR A 62 -12.30 -7.93 7.28
N VAL A 63 -12.19 -8.95 6.41
CA VAL A 63 -12.54 -8.81 4.99
C VAL A 63 -14.03 -8.54 4.83
N ALA A 64 -14.90 -9.20 5.62
CA ALA A 64 -16.32 -8.92 5.58
C ALA A 64 -16.63 -7.48 6.03
N TYR A 65 -15.95 -6.99 7.08
CA TYR A 65 -16.06 -5.59 7.52
C TYR A 65 -15.68 -4.63 6.39
N ALA A 66 -14.51 -4.81 5.76
CA ALA A 66 -14.06 -3.95 4.66
C ALA A 66 -15.04 -3.95 3.47
N VAL A 67 -15.60 -5.12 3.12
CA VAL A 67 -16.57 -5.21 2.02
C VAL A 67 -17.89 -4.52 2.37
N ARG A 68 -18.48 -4.82 3.53
CA ARG A 68 -19.83 -4.35 3.88
C ARG A 68 -19.85 -2.93 4.42
N SER A 69 -18.87 -2.56 5.23
CA SER A 69 -18.83 -1.27 5.92
C SER A 69 -18.05 -0.21 5.15
N LEU A 70 -17.05 -0.60 4.34
CA LEU A 70 -16.23 0.33 3.57
C LEU A 70 -16.47 0.25 2.04
N GLY A 71 -17.40 -0.60 1.59
CA GLY A 71 -17.75 -0.73 0.17
C GLY A 71 -16.65 -1.28 -0.73
N MET A 72 -15.61 -1.92 -0.17
CA MET A 72 -14.48 -2.42 -0.95
C MET A 72 -14.83 -3.67 -1.74
N ALA A 73 -14.22 -3.81 -2.93
CA ALA A 73 -14.18 -5.10 -3.60
C ALA A 73 -13.44 -6.13 -2.73
N ARG A 74 -13.97 -7.35 -2.63
CA ARG A 74 -13.41 -8.42 -1.78
C ARG A 74 -11.93 -8.71 -2.06
N ARG A 75 -11.52 -8.64 -3.33
CA ARG A 75 -10.11 -8.81 -3.73
C ARG A 75 -9.23 -7.71 -3.14
N SER A 76 -9.63 -6.45 -3.28
CA SER A 76 -8.90 -5.30 -2.73
C SER A 76 -8.81 -5.35 -1.21
N ALA A 77 -9.90 -5.73 -0.52
CA ALA A 77 -9.90 -5.91 0.92
C ALA A 77 -8.88 -6.95 1.40
N ARG A 78 -8.76 -8.08 0.69
CA ARG A 78 -7.75 -9.12 1.00
C ARG A 78 -6.34 -8.62 0.72
N GLU A 79 -6.13 -7.94 -0.40
CA GLU A 79 -4.83 -7.40 -0.79
C GLU A 79 -4.31 -6.39 0.24
N LEU A 80 -5.14 -5.41 0.63
CA LEU A 80 -4.80 -4.41 1.64
C LEU A 80 -4.57 -5.05 3.01
N LEU A 81 -5.43 -5.98 3.43
CA LEU A 81 -5.24 -6.70 4.70
C LEU A 81 -3.93 -7.49 4.70
N ASN A 82 -3.65 -8.25 3.65
CA ASN A 82 -2.42 -9.03 3.53
C ASN A 82 -1.20 -8.12 3.54
N ALA A 83 -1.16 -7.09 2.71
CA ALA A 83 -0.06 -6.12 2.69
C ALA A 83 0.14 -5.48 4.07
N GLY A 84 -0.94 -5.07 4.74
CA GLY A 84 -0.89 -4.50 6.08
C GLY A 84 -0.30 -5.46 7.12
N LEU A 85 -0.66 -6.75 7.07
CA LEU A 85 -0.07 -7.77 7.95
C LEU A 85 1.41 -7.99 7.66
N ARG A 86 1.79 -8.03 6.37
CA ARG A 86 3.18 -8.26 5.93
C ARG A 86 4.11 -7.10 6.29
N LEU A 87 3.65 -5.86 6.14
CA LEU A 87 4.42 -4.66 6.48
C LEU A 87 4.70 -4.52 7.99
N ARG A 88 4.06 -5.31 8.86
CA ARG A 88 4.45 -5.39 10.28
C ARG A 88 5.82 -6.05 10.47
N GLU A 89 6.24 -6.87 9.50
CA GLU A 89 7.50 -7.61 9.53
C GLU A 89 8.51 -7.07 8.50
N LEU A 90 8.03 -6.49 7.39
CA LEU A 90 8.84 -5.94 6.30
C LEU A 90 9.16 -4.45 6.51
N ARG A 91 10.01 -4.16 7.49
CA ARG A 91 10.28 -2.79 7.96
C ARG A 91 11.04 -1.97 6.93
N VAL A 92 12.00 -2.57 6.22
CA VAL A 92 12.82 -1.86 5.23
C VAL A 92 11.96 -1.42 4.04
N ILE A 93 11.01 -2.26 3.62
CA ILE A 93 10.05 -1.90 2.57
C ILE A 93 9.09 -0.79 3.06
N ASP A 94 8.61 -0.87 4.30
CA ASP A 94 7.71 0.14 4.87
C ASP A 94 8.39 1.51 4.99
N GLU A 95 9.66 1.53 5.43
CA GLU A 95 10.49 2.72 5.50
C GLU A 95 10.74 3.31 4.10
N ALA A 96 11.05 2.49 3.10
CA ALA A 96 11.20 2.96 1.73
C ALA A 96 9.92 3.59 1.15
N PHE A 97 8.74 3.10 1.55
CA PHE A 97 7.47 3.73 1.21
C PHE A 97 7.28 5.08 1.93
N ALA A 98 7.63 5.16 3.22
CA ALA A 98 7.56 6.39 4.00
C ALA A 98 8.46 7.49 3.39
N ASP A 99 9.67 7.10 2.96
CA ASP A 99 10.63 7.96 2.26
C ASP A 99 10.22 8.36 0.84
N SER A 100 9.04 7.93 0.38
CA SER A 100 8.54 8.14 -1.00
C SER A 100 9.44 7.53 -2.09
N ARG A 101 10.28 6.54 -1.74
CA ARG A 101 11.10 5.79 -2.69
C ARG A 101 10.32 4.67 -3.39
N LEU A 102 9.23 4.21 -2.78
CA LEU A 102 8.30 3.25 -3.37
C LEU A 102 6.89 3.81 -3.46
N SER A 103 6.21 3.49 -4.57
CA SER A 103 4.75 3.63 -4.68
C SER A 103 4.03 2.47 -4.00
N TRP A 104 2.76 2.64 -3.66
CA TRP A 104 1.94 1.56 -3.07
C TRP A 104 1.88 0.33 -3.96
N SER A 105 1.80 0.54 -5.27
CA SER A 105 1.81 -0.55 -6.27
C SER A 105 3.08 -1.39 -6.24
N ARG A 106 4.24 -0.83 -5.90
CA ARG A 106 5.46 -1.63 -5.69
C ARG A 106 5.41 -2.35 -4.35
N VAL A 107 5.05 -1.64 -3.28
CA VAL A 107 4.97 -2.20 -1.91
C VAL A 107 4.11 -3.46 -1.85
N ARG A 108 2.90 -3.41 -2.41
CA ARG A 108 1.97 -4.56 -2.38
C ARG A 108 2.55 -5.79 -3.10
N ARG A 109 3.31 -5.58 -4.18
CA ARG A 109 3.96 -6.67 -4.93
C ARG A 109 5.12 -7.27 -4.16
N LEU A 110 5.92 -6.43 -3.50
CA LEU A 110 7.00 -6.90 -2.63
C LEU A 110 6.46 -7.71 -1.44
N CYS A 111 5.33 -7.31 -0.86
CA CYS A 111 4.69 -8.04 0.24
C CYS A 111 4.31 -9.49 -0.11
N GLU A 112 4.15 -9.81 -1.40
CA GLU A 112 3.83 -11.17 -1.86
C GLU A 112 5.01 -12.14 -1.78
N VAL A 113 6.25 -11.65 -1.85
CA VAL A 113 7.46 -12.49 -2.02
C VAL A 113 8.58 -12.22 -1.01
N ALA A 114 8.76 -10.99 -0.55
CA ALA A 114 9.88 -10.62 0.31
C ALA A 114 9.67 -11.12 1.75
N THR A 115 10.69 -11.65 2.41
CA THR A 115 10.67 -11.91 3.88
C THR A 115 11.55 -10.89 4.59
N PRO A 116 11.55 -10.81 5.94
CA PRO A 116 12.50 -9.94 6.65
C PRO A 116 13.96 -10.20 6.29
N GLN A 117 14.31 -11.44 5.88
CA GLN A 117 15.65 -11.80 5.46
C GLN A 117 15.96 -11.35 4.02
N THR A 118 14.95 -11.21 3.15
CA THR A 118 15.15 -10.88 1.73
C THR A 118 14.63 -9.52 1.31
N GLU A 119 14.02 -8.75 2.22
CA GLU A 119 13.41 -7.47 1.89
C GLU A 119 14.40 -6.43 1.35
N CYS A 120 15.66 -6.43 1.81
CA CYS A 120 16.70 -5.54 1.28
C CYS A 120 16.99 -5.85 -0.20
N ALA A 121 17.20 -7.12 -0.56
CA ALA A 121 17.51 -7.53 -1.93
C ALA A 121 16.33 -7.23 -2.88
N TRP A 122 15.10 -7.45 -2.41
CA TRP A 122 13.91 -7.10 -3.16
C TRP A 122 13.73 -5.59 -3.33
N LEU A 123 14.02 -4.81 -2.29
CA LEU A 123 13.98 -3.35 -2.37
C LEU A 123 14.99 -2.84 -3.41
N GLU A 124 16.24 -3.32 -3.37
CA GLU A 124 17.28 -2.93 -4.33
C GLU A 124 16.83 -3.18 -5.78
N LYS A 125 16.27 -4.36 -6.07
CA LYS A 125 15.70 -4.68 -7.39
C LYS A 125 14.55 -3.73 -7.75
N ALA A 126 13.62 -3.51 -6.83
CA ALA A 126 12.42 -2.69 -7.08
C ALA A 126 12.72 -1.22 -7.37
N LEU A 127 13.84 -0.69 -6.86
CA LEU A 127 14.27 0.69 -7.07
C LEU A 127 14.85 0.94 -8.47
N VAL A 128 15.36 -0.09 -9.14
CA VAL A 128 16.04 0.05 -10.45
C VAL A 128 15.24 -0.52 -11.63
N VAL A 129 14.13 -1.22 -11.37
CA VAL A 129 13.27 -1.79 -12.42
C VAL A 129 11.94 -1.07 -12.56
N THR A 130 11.33 -1.16 -13.73
CA THR A 130 9.96 -0.69 -13.98
C THR A 130 8.92 -1.52 -13.21
N GLN A 131 7.69 -1.02 -13.09
CA GLN A 131 6.59 -1.76 -12.45
C GLN A 131 6.32 -3.09 -13.16
N ASP A 132 6.34 -3.12 -14.50
CA ASP A 132 6.09 -4.33 -15.27
C ASP A 132 7.19 -5.38 -15.09
N GLU A 133 8.44 -4.95 -15.01
CA GLU A 133 9.57 -5.83 -14.71
C GLU A 133 9.48 -6.38 -13.29
N LEU A 134 9.14 -5.53 -12.30
CA LEU A 134 8.89 -5.99 -10.93
C LEU A 134 7.77 -7.02 -10.89
N ASP A 135 6.66 -6.79 -11.60
CA ASP A 135 5.55 -7.73 -11.68
C ASP A 135 5.97 -9.08 -12.28
N ARG A 136 6.83 -9.07 -13.32
CA ARG A 136 7.40 -10.30 -13.90
C ARG A 136 8.33 -11.02 -12.94
N LEU A 137 9.17 -10.30 -12.20
CA LEU A 137 10.07 -10.87 -11.20
C LEU A 137 9.27 -11.53 -10.07
N VAL A 138 8.30 -10.82 -9.49
CA VAL A 138 7.44 -11.32 -8.41
C VAL A 138 6.63 -12.55 -8.86
N ARG A 139 6.12 -12.57 -10.09
CA ARG A 139 5.37 -13.74 -10.63
C ARG A 139 6.20 -15.01 -10.75
N ARG A 140 7.53 -14.89 -10.88
CA ARG A 140 8.45 -16.03 -11.04
C ARG A 140 9.09 -16.46 -9.72
N ALA A 141 9.06 -15.59 -8.71
CA ALA A 141 9.65 -15.84 -7.41
C ALA A 141 8.73 -16.68 -6.51
N ARG A 142 9.35 -17.36 -5.56
CA ARG A 142 8.71 -17.96 -4.39
C ARG A 142 8.88 -17.04 -3.19
N LEU A 143 8.05 -17.24 -2.19
CA LEU A 143 8.15 -16.52 -0.92
C LEU A 143 9.52 -16.79 -0.29
N GLY A 144 10.30 -15.73 -0.03
CA GLY A 144 11.64 -15.81 0.54
C GLY A 144 12.78 -15.93 -0.48
N ASP A 145 12.50 -15.91 -1.78
CA ASP A 145 13.57 -15.73 -2.78
C ASP A 145 14.20 -14.32 -2.61
N ALA A 146 15.45 -14.14 -3.06
CA ALA A 146 16.19 -12.89 -2.97
C ALA A 146 16.50 -12.30 -4.34
#